data_AF-A0A411DQ05-F1
#
_entry.id   AF-A0A411DQ05-F1
#
_cell.length_a   1.000
_cell.length_b   1.000
_cell.length_c   1.000
_cell.angle_alpha   90.00
_cell.angle_beta   90.00
_cell.angle_gamma   90.00
#
_symmetry.space_group_name_H-M   'P 1'
#
loop_
_entity.id
_entity.type
_entity.pdbx_description
1 polymer ?
#
loop_
_entity_poly.entity_id
_entity_poly.type
_entity_poly.pdbx_seq_one_letter_code
_entity_poly.pdbx_strand_id
1 'polypeptide(L)'
;MRDFFDYHYYRVAKFYYKRDGSDATTALISISAVQGWLVINILLFIKELFFQDIKLKYGWIIFLGVMVVVLIYNKKKYKNKYSELRNRWIHENSKDKAINGLIIILTIIFSWLLIFINLLIVKMIQQ
;
A
#
# COMPACT_ATOMS: atom_id res chain seq x y z
N MET A 1 -8.48 -13.47 -0.26
CA MET A 1 -7.89 -12.10 -0.20
C MET A 1 -7.00 -11.85 1.02
N ARG A 2 -6.71 -12.82 1.91
CA ARG A 2 -5.77 -12.62 3.03
C ARG A 2 -4.30 -12.59 2.60
N ASP A 3 -3.98 -13.06 1.40
CA ASP A 3 -2.60 -13.33 1.00
C ASP A 3 -1.91 -12.23 0.18
N PHE A 4 -2.63 -11.33 -0.49
CA PHE A 4 -1.98 -10.35 -1.39
C PHE A 4 -1.01 -9.42 -0.65
N PHE A 5 -1.51 -8.77 0.41
CA PHE A 5 -0.71 -7.88 1.25
C PHE A 5 0.37 -8.64 2.03
N ASP A 6 0.07 -9.85 2.50
CA ASP A 6 1.05 -10.68 3.19
C ASP A 6 2.18 -11.12 2.23
N TYR A 7 1.84 -11.40 0.97
CA TYR A 7 2.79 -11.69 -0.09
C TYR A 7 3.60 -10.44 -0.51
N HIS A 8 2.96 -9.27 -0.63
CA HIS A 8 3.65 -7.98 -0.82
C HIS A 8 4.72 -7.77 0.25
N TYR A 9 4.31 -7.89 1.52
CA TYR A 9 5.21 -7.75 2.65
C TYR A 9 6.38 -8.73 2.54
N TYR A 10 6.12 -10.02 2.33
CA TYR A 10 7.16 -11.04 2.18
C TYR A 10 8.15 -10.72 1.06
N ARG A 11 7.67 -10.31 -0.12
CA ARG A 11 8.53 -10.06 -1.27
C ARG A 11 9.45 -8.87 -1.09
N VAL A 12 8.93 -7.78 -0.53
CA VAL A 12 9.75 -6.61 -0.19
C VAL A 12 10.72 -6.97 0.93
N ALA A 13 10.28 -7.73 1.94
CA ALA A 13 11.11 -8.13 3.07
C ALA A 13 12.28 -9.02 2.60
N LYS A 14 12.00 -9.98 1.72
CA LYS A 14 13.01 -10.87 1.13
C LYS A 14 14.03 -10.11 0.28
N PHE A 15 13.58 -9.13 -0.50
CA PHE A 15 14.47 -8.30 -1.32
C PHE A 15 15.41 -7.46 -0.45
N TYR A 16 14.90 -6.85 0.61
CA TYR A 16 15.67 -6.01 1.53
C TYR A 16 16.24 -6.75 2.74
N TYR A 17 16.18 -8.09 2.77
CA TYR A 17 16.58 -8.88 3.94
C TYR A 17 18.03 -8.64 4.36
N LYS A 18 18.94 -8.43 3.39
CA LYS A 18 20.35 -8.12 3.67
C LYS A 18 20.53 -6.84 4.49
N ARG A 19 19.61 -5.88 4.37
CA ARG A 19 19.65 -4.60 5.08
C ARG A 19 18.83 -4.64 6.36
N ASP A 20 17.62 -5.18 6.28
CA ASP A 20 16.63 -5.05 7.35
C ASP A 20 16.56 -6.27 8.28
N GLY A 21 17.18 -7.39 7.89
CA GLY A 21 17.09 -8.65 8.63
C GLY A 21 15.65 -9.12 8.83
N SER A 22 15.39 -9.71 9.99
CA SER A 22 14.06 -10.22 10.39
C SER A 22 13.02 -9.14 10.68
N ASP A 23 13.47 -7.90 10.93
CA ASP A 23 12.58 -6.79 11.28
C ASP A 23 11.80 -6.29 10.05
N ALA A 24 12.36 -6.47 8.85
CA ALA A 24 11.71 -6.20 7.57
C ALA A 24 11.05 -4.80 7.50
N THR A 25 11.74 -3.80 8.05
CA THR A 25 11.25 -2.41 8.18
C THR A 25 10.82 -1.80 6.84
N THR A 26 11.57 -2.04 5.77
CA THR A 26 11.23 -1.53 4.42
C THR A 26 9.96 -2.15 3.89
N ALA A 27 9.71 -3.44 4.16
CA ALA A 27 8.47 -4.09 3.77
C ALA A 27 7.27 -3.51 4.52
N LEU A 28 7.45 -3.24 5.82
CA LEU A 28 6.45 -2.59 6.65
C LEU A 28 6.10 -1.19 6.12
N ILE A 29 7.11 -0.39 5.77
CA ILE A 29 6.91 0.94 5.20
C ILE A 29 6.24 0.84 3.83
N SER A 30 6.73 -0.04 2.95
CA SER A 30 6.20 -0.21 1.59
C SER A 30 4.72 -0.56 1.60
N ILE A 31 4.32 -1.55 2.40
CA ILE A 31 2.92 -1.96 2.46
C ILE A 31 2.03 -0.89 3.09
N SER A 32 2.54 -0.20 4.10
CA SER A 32 1.82 0.89 4.75
C SER A 32 1.63 2.07 3.82
N ALA A 33 2.64 2.40 3.00
CA ALA A 33 2.53 3.43 1.99
C ALA A 33 1.48 3.07 0.93
N VAL A 34 1.48 1.85 0.41
CA VAL A 34 0.49 1.40 -0.58
C VAL A 34 -0.93 1.46 -0.01
N GLN A 35 -1.15 0.90 1.18
CA GLN A 35 -2.47 0.94 1.81
C GLN A 35 -2.90 2.35 2.18
N GLY A 36 -1.98 3.18 2.67
CA GLY A 36 -2.23 4.59 2.96
C GLY A 36 -2.64 5.36 1.71
N TRP A 37 -1.91 5.20 0.61
CA TRP A 37 -2.25 5.82 -0.68
C TRP A 37 -3.61 5.36 -1.20
N LEU A 38 -3.95 4.08 -1.10
CA LEU A 38 -5.27 3.58 -1.50
C LEU A 38 -6.39 4.24 -0.68
N VAL A 39 -6.24 4.29 0.65
CA VAL A 39 -7.24 4.91 1.54
C VAL A 39 -7.38 6.40 1.24
N ILE A 40 -6.27 7.12 1.08
CA ILE A 40 -6.30 8.55 0.76
C ILE A 40 -6.98 8.80 -0.59
N ASN A 41 -6.69 8.00 -1.62
CA ASN A 41 -7.34 8.14 -2.92
C ASN A 41 -8.84 7.90 -2.83
N ILE A 42 -9.29 6.92 -2.04
CA ILE A 42 -10.73 6.68 -1.81
C ILE A 42 -11.37 7.88 -1.10
N LEU A 43 -10.72 8.41 -0.05
CA LEU A 43 -11.24 9.57 0.68
C LEU A 43 -11.32 10.82 -0.20
N LEU A 44 -10.30 11.08 -1.02
CA LEU A 44 -10.29 12.19 -1.98
C LEU A 44 -11.40 12.02 -3.01
N PHE A 45 -11.57 10.82 -3.56
CA PHE A 45 -12.63 10.53 -4.52
C PHE A 45 -14.02 10.77 -3.93
N ILE A 46 -14.28 10.30 -2.70
CA ILE A 46 -15.54 10.55 -1.98
C ILE A 46 -15.75 12.05 -1.74
N LYS A 47 -14.70 12.77 -1.30
CA LYS A 47 -14.78 14.22 -1.09
C LYS A 47 -15.18 14.94 -2.37
N GLU A 48 -14.58 14.59 -3.50
CA GLU A 48 -14.88 15.28 -4.77
C GLU A 48 -16.23 14.90 -5.36
N LEU A 49 -16.76 13.72 -5.03
CA LEU A 49 -18.08 13.29 -5.52
C LEU A 49 -19.24 13.89 -4.72
N PHE A 50 -19.10 14.00 -3.39
CA PHE A 50 -20.20 14.40 -2.51
C PHE A 50 -20.03 15.76 -1.82
N PHE A 51 -18.81 16.28 -1.73
CA PHE A 51 -18.47 17.43 -0.88
C PHE A 51 -17.63 18.47 -1.63
N GLN A 52 -18.04 18.82 -2.85
CA GLN A 52 -17.28 19.69 -3.77
C GLN A 52 -16.95 21.06 -3.15
N ASP A 53 -17.89 21.64 -2.40
CA ASP A 53 -17.76 22.97 -1.79
C ASP A 53 -16.85 23.01 -0.55
N ILE A 54 -16.49 21.86 0.00
CA ILE A 54 -15.67 21.79 1.22
C ILE A 54 -14.19 21.92 0.86
N LYS A 55 -13.58 23.05 1.24
CA LYS A 55 -12.13 23.23 1.15
C LYS A 55 -11.43 22.57 2.35
N LEU A 56 -10.61 21.56 2.09
CA LEU A 56 -9.79 20.90 3.11
C LEU A 56 -8.56 21.74 3.48
N LYS A 57 -8.76 22.82 4.25
CA LYS A 57 -7.68 23.71 4.74
C LYS A 57 -6.58 22.96 5.51
N TYR A 58 -6.92 21.85 6.16
CA TYR A 58 -6.00 21.00 6.92
C TYR A 58 -5.96 19.55 6.42
N GLY A 59 -6.13 19.33 5.11
CA GLY A 59 -6.11 17.99 4.51
C GLY A 59 -4.83 17.19 4.81
N TRP A 60 -3.70 17.89 5.02
CA TRP A 60 -2.43 17.26 5.41
C TRP A 60 -2.47 16.59 6.80
N ILE A 61 -3.29 17.08 7.73
CA ILE A 61 -3.46 16.47 9.05
C ILE A 61 -4.19 15.13 8.92
N ILE A 62 -5.25 15.11 8.10
CA ILE A 62 -5.99 13.88 7.78
C ILE A 62 -5.05 12.88 7.09
N PHE A 63 -4.25 13.35 6.13
CA PHE A 63 -3.25 12.53 5.46
C PHE A 63 -2.27 11.89 6.45
N LEU A 64 -1.66 12.68 7.33
CA LEU A 64 -0.74 12.17 8.35
C LEU A 64 -1.44 11.20 9.31
N GLY A 65 -2.66 11.52 9.74
CA GLY A 65 -3.47 10.66 10.60
C GLY A 65 -3.69 9.29 9.99
N VAL A 66 -4.12 9.24 8.72
CA VAL A 66 -4.31 7.98 7.98
C VAL A 66 -3.00 7.21 7.87
N MET A 67 -1.90 7.87 7.48
CA MET A 67 -0.59 7.22 7.34
C MET A 67 -0.11 6.62 8.66
N VAL A 68 -0.26 7.34 9.77
CA VAL A 68 0.11 6.86 11.12
C VAL A 68 -0.75 5.68 11.54
N VAL A 69 -2.07 5.77 11.36
CA VAL A 69 -3.01 4.68 11.70
C VAL A 69 -2.69 3.41 10.91
N VAL A 70 -2.47 3.53 9.60
CA VAL A 70 -2.12 2.40 8.73
C VAL A 70 -0.78 1.79 9.14
N LEU A 71 0.23 2.63 9.43
CA LEU A 71 1.53 2.16 9.88
C LEU A 71 1.45 1.40 11.21
N ILE A 72 0.70 1.93 12.19
CA ILE A 72 0.51 1.27 13.49
C ILE A 72 -0.23 -0.07 13.31
N TYR A 73 -1.29 -0.08 12.50
CA TYR A 73 -2.04 -1.28 12.19
C TYR A 73 -1.13 -2.36 11.57
N ASN A 74 -0.35 -2.01 10.55
CA ASN A 74 0.57 -2.94 9.90
C ASN A 74 1.71 -3.37 10.80
N LYS A 75 2.22 -2.48 11.66
CA LYS A 75 3.27 -2.82 12.62
C LYS A 75 2.78 -3.90 13.58
N LYS A 76 1.53 -3.82 14.04
CA LYS A 76 0.91 -4.88 14.87
C LYS A 76 0.69 -6.15 14.05
N LYS A 77 0.14 -6.04 12.83
CA LYS A 77 -0.19 -7.18 11.97
C LYS A 77 1.02 -8.00 11.53
N TYR A 78 2.14 -7.35 11.21
CA TYR A 78 3.33 -7.97 10.62
C TYR A 78 4.49 -8.18 11.59
N LYS A 79 4.31 -7.89 12.88
CA LYS A 79 5.34 -8.14 13.90
C LYS A 79 5.78 -9.60 13.84
N ASN A 80 7.07 -9.83 13.60
CA ASN A 80 7.71 -11.14 13.51
C ASN A 80 7.11 -12.09 12.45
N LYS A 81 6.31 -11.59 11.50
CA LYS A 81 5.66 -12.42 10.48
C LYS A 81 6.61 -12.91 9.38
N TYR A 82 7.77 -12.28 9.19
CA TYR A 82 8.66 -12.62 8.08
C TYR A 82 8.99 -14.12 8.02
N SER A 83 9.32 -14.74 9.15
CA SER A 83 9.66 -16.16 9.21
C SER A 83 8.49 -17.07 8.83
N GLU A 84 7.28 -16.74 9.30
CA GLU A 84 6.05 -17.47 8.95
C GLU A 84 5.80 -17.40 7.43
N LEU A 85 5.90 -16.20 6.86
CA LEU A 85 5.64 -15.96 5.44
C LEU A 85 6.75 -16.54 4.55
N ARG A 86 8.01 -16.55 5.01
CA ARG A 86 9.11 -17.24 4.35
C ARG A 86 8.82 -18.72 4.23
N ASN A 87 8.40 -19.38 5.31
CA ASN A 87 8.09 -20.81 5.26
C ASN A 87 6.97 -21.13 4.27
N ARG A 88 6.00 -20.21 4.12
CA ARG A 88 4.89 -20.35 3.17
C ARG A 88 5.32 -20.25 1.70
N TRP A 89 6.21 -19.32 1.37
CA TRP A 89 6.54 -18.97 -0.04
C TRP A 89 8.01 -19.16 -0.40
N ILE A 90 8.77 -19.95 0.34
CA ILE A 90 10.17 -20.26 -0.01
C ILE A 90 10.26 -21.25 -1.18
N HIS A 91 9.31 -22.17 -1.30
CA HIS A 91 9.24 -23.21 -2.34
C HIS A 91 8.23 -22.86 -3.45
N GLU A 92 7.93 -21.57 -3.66
CA GLU A 92 7.05 -21.14 -4.73
C GLU A 92 7.64 -21.44 -6.12
N ASN A 93 6.77 -21.81 -7.07
CA ASN A 93 7.19 -22.08 -8.45
C ASN A 93 7.76 -20.81 -9.11
N SER A 94 8.73 -20.96 -10.00
CA SER A 94 9.46 -19.86 -10.63
C SER A 94 8.55 -18.94 -11.46
N LYS A 95 7.56 -19.52 -12.14
CA LYS A 95 6.55 -18.77 -12.92
C LYS A 95 5.67 -17.91 -12.01
N ASP A 96 5.09 -18.50 -10.97
CA ASP A 96 4.21 -17.79 -10.02
C ASP A 96 4.97 -16.69 -9.28
N LYS A 97 6.22 -16.98 -8.90
CA LYS A 97 7.15 -16.02 -8.31
C LYS A 97 7.38 -14.79 -9.18
N ALA A 98 7.48 -14.95 -10.50
CA ALA A 98 7.70 -13.85 -11.43
C ALA A 98 6.41 -13.03 -11.61
N ILE A 99 5.29 -13.70 -11.88
CA ILE A 99 3.98 -13.06 -12.10
C ILE A 99 3.56 -12.28 -10.87
N ASN A 100 3.53 -12.92 -9.70
CA ASN A 100 3.09 -12.26 -8.47
C ASN A 100 4.07 -11.14 -8.05
N GLY A 101 5.36 -11.28 -8.35
CA GLY A 101 6.35 -10.21 -8.16
C GLY A 101 6.06 -8.99 -9.03
N LEU A 102 5.72 -9.20 -10.31
CA LEU A 102 5.34 -8.14 -11.23
C LEU A 102 4.05 -7.45 -10.77
N ILE A 103 3.05 -8.21 -10.31
CA ILE A 103 1.79 -7.65 -9.78
C ILE A 103 2.06 -6.70 -8.60
N ILE A 104 2.98 -7.05 -7.69
CA ILE A 104 3.35 -6.16 -6.57
C ILE A 104 3.94 -4.86 -7.09
N ILE A 105 4.89 -4.93 -8.02
CA ILE A 105 5.53 -3.75 -8.60
C ILE A 105 4.49 -2.86 -9.28
N LEU A 106 3.60 -3.45 -10.08
CA LEU A 106 2.50 -2.76 -10.72
C LEU A 106 1.56 -2.13 -9.69
N THR A 107 1.28 -2.81 -8.58
CA THR A 107 0.42 -2.28 -7.51
C THR A 107 1.05 -1.08 -6.81
N ILE A 108 2.36 -1.11 -6.56
CA ILE A 108 3.09 0.05 -6.01
C ILE A 108 2.94 1.22 -6.97
N ILE A 109 3.30 1.04 -8.25
CA ILE A 109 3.20 2.11 -9.26
C ILE A 109 1.77 2.62 -9.36
N PHE A 110 0.80 1.73 -9.46
CA PHE A 110 -0.62 2.06 -9.57
C PHE A 110 -1.13 2.85 -8.36
N SER A 111 -0.74 2.47 -7.14
CA SER A 111 -1.16 3.18 -5.92
C SER A 111 -0.76 4.66 -5.91
N TRP A 112 0.39 4.99 -6.53
CA TRP A 112 0.82 6.37 -6.72
C TRP A 112 0.11 7.05 -7.88
N LEU A 113 -0.13 6.32 -8.99
CA LEU A 113 -0.78 6.89 -10.17
C LEU A 113 -2.27 7.19 -9.96
N LEU A 114 -2.93 6.55 -8.99
CA LEU A 114 -4.34 6.76 -8.68
C LEU A 114 -4.73 8.22 -8.43
N ILE A 115 -3.80 9.05 -7.93
CA ILE A 115 -4.09 10.46 -7.70
C ILE A 115 -4.37 11.22 -9.01
N PHE A 116 -3.66 10.87 -10.08
CA PHE A 116 -3.89 11.47 -11.40
C PHE A 116 -5.19 10.99 -12.01
N ILE A 117 -5.53 9.70 -11.80
CA ILE A 117 -6.80 9.13 -12.26
C ILE A 117 -7.98 9.85 -11.59
N ASN A 118 -7.92 10.02 -10.26
CA ASN A 118 -8.93 10.77 -9.52
C ASN A 118 -9.07 12.21 -10.05
N LEU A 119 -7.95 12.90 -10.29
CA LEU A 119 -7.96 14.25 -10.83
C LEU A 119 -8.62 14.32 -12.22
N LEU A 120 -8.34 13.36 -13.10
CA LEU A 120 -8.93 13.30 -14.44
C LEU A 120 -10.45 13.05 -14.37
N ILE A 121 -10.89 12.11 -13.53
CA ILE A 121 -12.31 11.79 -13.37
C ILE A 121 -13.08 13.01 -12.87
N VAL A 122 -12.55 13.71 -11.86
CA VAL A 122 -13.19 14.91 -11.30
C VAL A 122 -13.30 16.01 -12.35
N LYS A 123 -12.27 16.23 -13.17
CA LYS A 123 -12.32 17.18 -14.28
C LYS A 123 -13.42 16.85 -15.30
N MET A 124 -13.62 15.57 -15.61
CA MET A 124 -14.67 15.14 -16.55
C MET A 124 -16.08 15.33 -15.98
N ILE A 125 -16.27 15.18 -14.67
CA ILE A 125 -17.58 15.34 -14.02
C ILE A 125 -17.99 16.83 -13.91
N GLN A 126 -17.00 17.74 -13.85
CA GLN A 126 -17.22 19.18 -13.68
C GLN A 126 -17.34 19.97 -14.99
N GLN A 127 -17.13 19.32 -16.14
CA GLN A 127 -17.40 19.87 -17.48
C GLN A 127 -18.86 19.63 -17.87
#